data_AF-A0AAP7A4T8-F1
#
_entry.id   AF-A0AAP7A4T8-F1
#
_cell.length_a   1.000
_cell.length_b   1.000
_cell.length_c   1.000
_cell.angle_alpha   90.00
_cell.angle_beta   90.00
_cell.angle_gamma   90.00
#
_symmetry.space_group_name_H-M   'P 1'
#
loop_
_entity.id
_entity.type
_entity.pdbx_description
1 polymer ?
#
loop_
_entity_poly.entity_id
_entity_poly.type
_entity_poly.pdbx_seq_one_letter_code
_entity_poly.pdbx_strand_id
1 'polypeptide(L)'
;MANGRVELAGVNEMLQAIRSRMGAGAARLENKALQEAGEIMAEAQREKVAVSDRASLHMRDDIKVSRVRKQDGVKFVLIGPGKETGWRAHFLEFGTKKTPARPFIYPAFHEQKAAVEQHMIREFQRGVRDG
;
A
#
# COMPACT_ATOMS: atom_id res chain seq x y z
N MET A 1 -19.93 4.50 18.29
CA MET A 1 -18.56 3.99 18.04
C MET A 1 -18.51 2.51 18.44
N ALA A 2 -18.91 1.58 17.56
CA ALA A 2 -18.89 0.14 17.85
C ALA A 2 -18.55 -0.77 16.63
N ASN A 3 -18.51 -0.22 15.41
CA ASN A 3 -18.45 -1.03 14.18
C ASN A 3 -17.05 -1.61 13.87
N GLY A 4 -15.97 -0.92 14.24
CA GLY A 4 -14.61 -1.36 13.89
C GLY A 4 -14.19 -2.70 14.53
N ARG A 5 -14.71 -3.05 15.72
CA ARG A 5 -14.43 -4.36 16.34
C ARG A 5 -15.08 -5.52 15.59
N VAL A 6 -16.29 -5.31 15.08
CA VAL A 6 -17.04 -6.33 14.31
C VAL A 6 -16.41 -6.53 12.94
N GLU A 7 -15.98 -5.45 12.27
CA GLU A 7 -15.29 -5.52 10.99
C GLU A 7 -13.93 -6.24 11.12
N LEU A 8 -13.12 -5.92 12.13
CA LEU A 8 -11.83 -6.59 12.36
C LEU A 8 -11.98 -8.09 12.68
N ALA A 9 -12.99 -8.46 13.48
CA ALA A 9 -13.29 -9.86 13.75
C ALA A 9 -13.67 -10.61 12.46
N GLY A 10 -14.53 -10.02 11.63
CA GLY A 10 -14.93 -10.59 10.34
C GLY A 10 -13.77 -10.79 9.36
N VAL A 11 -12.84 -9.83 9.27
CA VAL A 11 -11.63 -9.98 8.43
C VAL A 11 -10.76 -11.14 8.91
N ASN A 12 -10.64 -11.33 10.23
CA ASN A 12 -9.79 -12.39 10.78
C ASN A 12 -10.39 -13.78 10.55
N GLU A 13 -11.70 -13.95 10.74
CA GLU A 13 -12.44 -15.18 10.46
C GLU A 13 -12.37 -15.55 8.97
N MET A 14 -12.50 -14.54 8.12
CA MET A 14 -12.38 -14.67 6.69
C MET A 14 -10.99 -15.14 6.24
N LEU A 15 -9.92 -14.55 6.78
CA LEU A 15 -8.55 -14.99 6.52
C LEU A 15 -8.32 -16.43 6.96
N GLN A 16 -8.91 -16.85 8.08
CA GLN A 16 -8.85 -18.25 8.51
C GLN A 16 -9.60 -19.16 7.53
N ALA A 17 -10.81 -18.80 7.09
CA ALA A 17 -11.58 -19.57 6.12
C ALA A 17 -10.83 -19.76 4.79
N ILE A 18 -10.20 -18.70 4.27
CA ILE A 18 -9.37 -18.75 3.06
C ILE A 18 -8.20 -19.72 3.25
N ARG A 19 -7.48 -19.61 4.38
CA ARG A 19 -6.33 -20.49 4.67
C ARG A 19 -6.74 -21.96 4.77
N SER A 20 -7.87 -22.24 5.40
CA SER A 20 -8.39 -23.60 5.57
C SER A 20 -8.89 -24.23 4.26
N ARG A 21 -9.47 -23.44 3.34
CA ARG A 21 -9.97 -23.96 2.06
C ARG A 21 -8.91 -24.02 0.96
N MET A 22 -8.08 -22.99 0.83
CA MET A 22 -7.23 -22.81 -0.34
C MET A 22 -5.78 -23.28 -0.15
N GLY A 23 -5.34 -23.59 1.07
CA GLY A 23 -3.96 -24.00 1.33
C GLY A 23 -2.92 -23.03 0.74
N ALA A 24 -2.08 -23.51 -0.19
CA ALA A 24 -1.09 -22.67 -0.89
C ALA A 24 -1.71 -21.54 -1.76
N GLY A 25 -2.95 -21.70 -2.21
CA GLY A 25 -3.71 -20.69 -2.94
C GLY A 25 -4.01 -19.45 -2.10
N ALA A 26 -4.23 -19.62 -0.79
CA ALA A 26 -4.44 -18.52 0.16
C ALA A 26 -3.23 -17.58 0.20
N ALA A 27 -2.02 -18.15 0.27
CA ALA A 27 -0.79 -17.37 0.32
C ALA A 27 -0.55 -16.57 -0.97
N ARG A 28 -0.93 -17.11 -2.13
CA ARG A 28 -0.84 -16.41 -3.42
C ARG A 28 -1.85 -15.26 -3.50
N LEU A 29 -3.08 -15.49 -3.06
CA LEU A 29 -4.11 -14.46 -2.98
C LEU A 29 -3.69 -13.31 -2.05
N GLU A 30 -3.25 -13.62 -0.83
CA GLU A 30 -2.75 -12.62 0.13
C GLU A 30 -1.62 -11.77 -0.48
N ASN A 31 -0.67 -12.43 -1.16
CA ASN A 31 0.46 -11.72 -1.76
C ASN A 31 0.02 -10.80 -2.91
N LYS A 32 -0.92 -11.27 -3.74
CA LYS A 32 -1.49 -10.50 -4.85
C LYS A 32 -2.27 -9.30 -4.33
N ALA A 33 -3.18 -9.51 -3.38
CA ALA A 33 -3.97 -8.45 -2.77
C ALA A 33 -3.08 -7.36 -2.16
N LEU A 34 -2.02 -7.74 -1.43
CA LEU A 34 -1.05 -6.78 -0.87
C LEU A 34 -0.31 -5.98 -1.93
N GLN A 35 0.07 -6.59 -3.06
CA GLN A 35 0.73 -5.88 -4.15
C GLN A 35 -0.21 -4.89 -4.84
N GLU A 36 -1.44 -5.31 -5.14
CA GLU A 36 -2.44 -4.43 -5.77
C GLU A 36 -2.84 -3.27 -4.85
N ALA A 37 -3.05 -3.54 -3.56
CA ALA A 37 -3.25 -2.52 -2.54
C ALA A 37 -2.09 -1.53 -2.47
N GLY A 38 -0.85 -2.06 -2.56
CA GLY A 38 0.35 -1.23 -2.63
C GLY A 38 0.36 -0.34 -3.87
N GLU A 39 -0.12 -0.83 -5.00
CA GLU A 39 -0.11 -0.09 -6.27
C GLU A 39 -1.13 1.05 -6.26
N ILE A 40 -2.32 0.84 -5.68
CA ILE A 40 -3.31 1.92 -5.48
C ILE A 40 -2.68 3.12 -4.75
N MET A 41 -1.94 2.82 -3.68
CA MET A 41 -1.24 3.84 -2.91
C MET A 41 -0.05 4.44 -3.68
N ALA A 42 0.70 3.62 -4.42
CA ALA A 42 1.81 4.08 -5.25
C ALA A 42 1.33 5.06 -6.32
N GLU A 43 0.23 4.77 -7.01
CA GLU A 43 -0.34 5.67 -8.01
C GLU A 43 -0.76 7.01 -7.39
N ALA A 44 -1.43 7.00 -6.25
CA ALA A 44 -1.79 8.23 -5.55
C ALA A 44 -0.55 9.05 -5.13
N GLN A 45 0.57 8.40 -4.79
CA GLN A 45 1.84 9.10 -4.56
C GLN A 45 2.41 9.69 -5.86
N ARG A 46 2.33 8.96 -6.98
CA ARG A 46 2.81 9.40 -8.30
C ARG A 46 2.03 10.60 -8.85
N GLU A 47 0.74 10.68 -8.57
CA GLU A 47 -0.10 11.81 -8.97
C GLU A 47 0.23 13.08 -8.18
N LYS A 48 0.61 12.94 -6.91
CA LYS A 48 0.84 14.08 -6.00
C LYS A 48 2.29 14.57 -5.98
N VAL A 49 3.25 13.72 -6.32
CA VAL A 49 4.66 14.08 -6.26
C VAL A 49 4.99 15.18 -7.28
N ALA A 50 5.70 16.20 -6.82
CA ALA A 50 6.16 17.27 -7.71
C ALA A 50 7.18 16.77 -8.73
N VAL A 51 6.96 17.12 -10.00
CA VAL A 51 7.87 16.82 -11.13
C VAL A 51 8.51 18.12 -11.62
N SER A 52 9.74 18.04 -12.11
CA SER A 52 10.49 19.17 -12.65
C SER A 52 10.81 18.96 -14.12
N ASP A 53 11.02 20.02 -14.89
CA ASP A 53 11.32 19.93 -16.34
C ASP A 53 12.76 19.45 -16.67
N ARG A 54 13.52 19.01 -15.67
CA ARG A 54 14.91 18.55 -15.85
C ARG A 54 14.94 17.12 -16.37
N ALA A 55 15.72 16.88 -17.41
CA ALA A 55 16.02 15.53 -17.92
C ALA A 55 16.83 14.72 -16.89
N SER A 56 16.14 14.08 -15.96
CA SER A 56 16.67 13.23 -14.89
C SER A 56 15.59 12.24 -14.48
N LEU A 57 15.96 11.12 -13.83
CA LEU A 57 14.97 10.19 -13.29
C LEU A 57 14.06 10.92 -12.29
N HIS A 58 12.76 11.00 -12.59
CA HIS A 58 11.81 11.64 -11.70
C HIS A 58 11.39 10.68 -10.59
N MET A 59 11.15 11.25 -9.41
CA MET A 59 10.65 10.47 -8.27
C MET A 59 9.31 9.81 -8.57
N ARG A 60 8.46 10.46 -9.38
CA ARG A 60 7.23 9.88 -9.93
C ARG A 60 7.47 8.53 -10.61
N ASP A 61 8.55 8.42 -11.37
CA ASP A 61 8.83 7.24 -12.19
C ASP A 61 9.62 6.17 -11.39
N ASP A 62 10.10 6.50 -10.18
CA ASP A 62 10.84 5.60 -9.29
C ASP A 62 10.04 5.19 -8.02
N ILE A 63 8.81 5.68 -7.85
CA ILE A 63 7.88 5.18 -6.83
C ILE A 63 7.44 3.76 -7.20
N LYS A 64 7.68 2.82 -6.27
CA LYS A 64 7.46 1.40 -6.47
C LYS A 64 6.91 0.72 -5.24
N VAL A 65 6.28 -0.42 -5.48
CA VAL A 65 5.83 -1.37 -4.45
C VAL A 65 6.89 -2.47 -4.34
N SER A 66 7.31 -2.78 -3.12
CA SER A 66 8.24 -3.88 -2.89
C SER A 66 7.58 -5.23 -3.11
N ARG A 67 8.40 -6.28 -3.27
CA ARG A 67 7.91 -7.65 -3.04
C ARG A 67 7.33 -7.77 -1.63
N VAL A 68 6.39 -8.69 -1.47
CA VAL A 68 5.78 -8.98 -0.17
C VAL A 68 6.86 -9.46 0.79
N ARG A 69 6.94 -8.81 1.94
CA ARG A 69 7.84 -9.13 3.04
C ARG A 69 7.02 -9.70 4.19
N LYS A 70 7.71 -10.39 5.11
CA LYS A 70 7.12 -10.90 6.34
C LYS A 70 8.00 -10.50 7.51
N GLN A 71 7.39 -9.93 8.54
CA GLN A 71 8.04 -9.59 9.80
C GLN A 71 7.07 -9.94 10.93
N ASP A 72 7.55 -10.64 11.96
CA ASP A 72 6.76 -11.01 13.14
C ASP A 72 5.42 -11.69 12.81
N GLY A 73 5.40 -12.53 11.76
CA GLY A 73 4.19 -13.23 11.32
C GLY A 73 3.29 -12.42 10.39
N VAL A 74 3.50 -11.10 10.27
CA VAL A 74 2.68 -10.19 9.46
C VAL A 74 3.30 -9.99 8.09
N LYS A 75 2.49 -10.11 7.03
CA LYS A 75 2.90 -9.80 5.66
C LYS A 75 2.63 -8.34 5.34
N PHE A 76 3.55 -7.68 4.64
CA PHE A 76 3.42 -6.29 4.22
C PHE A 76 4.21 -6.01 2.94
N VAL A 77 3.91 -4.87 2.31
CA VAL A 77 4.70 -4.30 1.22
C VAL A 77 5.20 -2.92 1.65
N LEU A 78 6.35 -2.52 1.12
CA LEU A 78 6.87 -1.15 1.25
C LEU A 78 6.53 -0.38 -0.01
N ILE A 79 6.15 0.88 0.16
CA ILE A 79 5.68 1.74 -0.93
C ILE A 79 6.47 3.04 -0.85
N GLY A 80 7.08 3.43 -1.96
CA GLY A 80 7.77 4.69 -2.05
C GLY A 80 8.87 4.71 -3.09
N PRO A 81 9.61 5.82 -3.14
CA PRO A 81 10.69 6.02 -4.10
C PRO A 81 11.87 5.07 -3.88
N GLY A 82 12.56 4.74 -4.98
CA GLY A 82 13.75 3.92 -4.97
C GLY A 82 14.97 4.56 -4.35
N LYS A 83 16.10 3.83 -4.39
CA LYS A 83 17.35 4.29 -3.78
C LYS A 83 17.87 5.60 -4.39
N GLU A 84 17.70 5.78 -5.69
CA GLU A 84 18.21 6.94 -6.43
C GLU A 84 17.45 8.24 -6.07
N THR A 85 16.15 8.14 -5.81
CA THR A 85 15.29 9.30 -5.57
C THR A 85 14.79 9.42 -4.12
N GLY A 86 14.94 8.38 -3.31
CA GLY A 86 14.33 8.26 -1.99
C GLY A 86 14.89 9.21 -0.94
N TRP A 87 16.16 9.58 -1.01
CA TRP A 87 16.73 10.60 -0.11
C TRP A 87 16.02 11.96 -0.28
N ARG A 88 15.62 12.30 -1.51
CA ARG A 88 14.93 13.56 -1.84
C ARG A 88 13.47 13.57 -1.37
N ALA A 89 12.84 12.40 -1.24
CA ALA A 89 11.47 12.27 -0.76
C ALA A 89 11.29 12.90 0.63
N HIS A 90 12.25 12.73 1.53
CA HIS A 90 12.23 13.28 2.88
C HIS A 90 12.13 14.81 2.88
N PHE A 91 12.84 15.47 1.96
CA PHE A 91 12.79 16.93 1.85
C PHE A 91 11.46 17.45 1.31
N LEU A 92 10.78 16.66 0.48
CA LEU A 92 9.44 17.00 0.01
C LEU A 92 8.40 16.75 1.10
N GLU A 93 8.50 15.63 1.81
CA GLU A 93 7.53 15.26 2.84
C GLU A 93 7.59 16.16 4.08
N PHE A 94 8.78 16.50 4.56
CA PHE A 94 8.96 17.25 5.81
C PHE A 94 9.35 18.72 5.59
N GLY A 95 9.70 19.08 4.35
CA GLY A 95 10.28 20.39 4.06
C GLY A 95 11.72 20.51 4.56
N THR A 96 12.26 21.71 4.42
CA THR A 96 13.59 22.08 4.92
C THR A 96 13.52 23.46 5.56
N LYS A 97 14.61 23.91 6.19
CA LYS A 97 14.69 25.25 6.79
C LYS A 97 14.29 26.38 5.81
N LYS A 98 14.55 26.23 4.51
CA LYS A 98 14.35 27.27 3.49
C LYS A 98 13.17 27.02 2.55
N THR A 99 12.64 25.81 2.51
CA THR A 99 11.58 25.41 1.57
C THR A 99 10.48 24.69 2.32
N PRO A 100 9.20 25.12 2.22
CA PRO A 100 8.10 24.46 2.91
C PRO A 100 7.88 23.03 2.40
N ALA A 101 7.28 22.19 3.24
CA ALA A 101 6.90 20.84 2.88
C ALA A 101 5.88 20.82 1.73
N ARG A 102 6.06 19.88 0.81
CA ARG A 102 5.13 19.53 -0.27
C ARG A 102 4.88 18.03 -0.17
N PRO A 103 4.17 17.57 0.88
CA PRO A 103 4.01 16.16 1.15
C PRO A 103 3.19 15.49 0.06
N PHE A 104 3.53 14.25 -0.23
CA PHE A 104 2.85 13.42 -1.22
C PHE A 104 2.52 12.04 -0.66
N ILE A 105 3.31 11.55 0.31
CA ILE A 105 3.08 10.25 0.95
C ILE A 105 1.92 10.34 1.95
N TYR A 106 1.98 11.30 2.87
CA TYR A 106 0.94 11.50 3.88
C TYR A 106 -0.44 11.78 3.27
N PRO A 107 -0.62 12.73 2.33
CA PRO A 107 -1.93 12.95 1.72
C PRO A 107 -2.43 11.73 0.92
N ALA A 108 -1.56 11.04 0.18
CA ALA A 108 -1.93 9.80 -0.51
C ALA A 108 -2.44 8.73 0.47
N PHE A 109 -1.76 8.57 1.61
CA PHE A 109 -2.18 7.64 2.67
C PHE A 109 -3.57 7.98 3.20
N HIS A 110 -3.80 9.25 3.55
CA HIS A 110 -5.07 9.68 4.13
C HIS A 110 -6.25 9.55 3.17
N GLU A 111 -6.04 9.80 1.88
CA GLU A 111 -7.06 9.68 0.85
C GLU A 111 -7.35 8.22 0.49
N GLN A 112 -6.31 7.39 0.36
CA GLN A 112 -6.45 6.03 -0.18
C GLN A 112 -6.63 4.94 0.87
N LYS A 113 -6.44 5.21 2.16
CA LYS A 113 -6.55 4.16 3.21
C LYS A 113 -7.87 3.37 3.12
N ALA A 114 -8.99 4.05 2.92
CA ALA A 114 -10.30 3.39 2.85
C ALA A 114 -10.47 2.59 1.55
N ALA A 115 -9.97 3.12 0.43
CA ALA A 115 -9.99 2.42 -0.85
C ALA A 115 -9.13 1.14 -0.81
N VAL A 116 -7.95 1.22 -0.20
CA VAL A 116 -7.05 0.08 0.02
C VAL A 116 -7.70 -0.97 0.92
N GLU A 117 -8.29 -0.56 2.05
CA GLU A 117 -9.02 -1.47 2.95
C GLU A 117 -10.16 -2.20 2.21
N GLN A 118 -10.96 -1.46 1.44
CA GLN A 118 -12.06 -2.03 0.66
C GLN A 118 -11.56 -2.98 -0.44
N HIS A 119 -10.45 -2.65 -1.11
CA HIS A 119 -9.84 -3.51 -2.12
C HIS A 119 -9.40 -4.84 -1.50
N MET A 120 -8.72 -4.77 -0.35
CA MET A 120 -8.27 -5.96 0.38
C MET A 120 -9.43 -6.85 0.80
N ILE A 121 -10.50 -6.27 1.38
CA ILE A 121 -11.71 -7.01 1.77
C ILE A 121 -12.33 -7.70 0.54
N ARG A 122 -12.43 -6.99 -0.58
CA ARG A 122 -13.01 -7.52 -1.82
C ARG A 122 -12.21 -8.71 -2.37
N GLU A 123 -10.89 -8.59 -2.44
CA GLU A 123 -10.03 -9.67 -2.95
C GLU A 123 -10.10 -10.91 -2.05
N PHE A 124 -10.17 -10.72 -0.74
CA PHE A 124 -10.41 -11.83 0.18
C PHE A 124 -11.80 -12.44 -0.03
N GLN A 125 -12.85 -11.64 -0.28
CA GLN A 125 -14.23 -12.14 -0.40
C GLN A 125 -14.36 -13.01 -1.64
N ARG A 126 -13.71 -12.58 -2.70
CA ARG A 126 -13.54 -13.35 -3.92
C ARG A 126 -12.79 -14.65 -3.66
N GLY A 127 -11.70 -14.61 -2.90
CA GLY A 127 -10.96 -15.81 -2.51
C GLY A 127 -11.79 -16.85 -1.77
N VAL A 128 -12.64 -16.44 -0.83
CA VAL A 128 -13.54 -17.35 -0.09
C VAL A 128 -14.58 -17.98 -1.02
N ARG A 129 -15.08 -17.24 -2.02
CA ARG A 129 -16.12 -17.71 -2.94
C ARG A 129 -15.56 -18.70 -3.97
N ASP A 130 -14.37 -18.41 -4.49
CA ASP A 130 -13.76 -19.13 -5.62
C ASP A 130 -12.89 -20.31 -5.16
N GLY A 131 -12.70 -20.48 -3.84
CA GLY A 131 -11.91 -21.55 -3.20
C GLY A 131 -12.74 -22.56 -2.41
#